data_AF-A0A2V6ATT3-F1
#
_entry.id   AF-A0A2V6ATT3-F1
#
_cell.length_a   1.000
_cell.length_b   1.000
_cell.length_c   1.000
_cell.angle_alpha   90.00
_cell.angle_beta   90.00
_cell.angle_gamma   90.00
#
_symmetry.space_group_name_H-M   'P 1'
#
loop_
_entity.id
_entity.type
_entity.pdbx_description
1 polymer ?
#
loop_
_entity_poly.entity_id
_entity_poly.type
_entity_poly.pdbx_seq_one_letter_code
_entity_poly.pdbx_strand_id
1 'polypeptide(L)'
;MATEIQLEQRPRPGRAPSLIAPMSRLRWFMLIAVVAPGTTQLRAQLVQPNVIVSVLDQKLMLLDNGGNAAVYPISTSKFGIGDRWGSMATPLGTLQVAQKIGDHAPVGAVFHNRRFTGEILQPNTPGRDPIITRIIWLRGLEAANAHAYNRGIYIHGTPEEKTIGRPASYGCVRMKSSDVSALYAQLPLGAIVQITPDHLPKVNRSAKTAVVSALASAPAPTHAAGAEDVGRAGKEVRRCHLVAERSRLIARSRLTNGSASMTLPPAIF
;
A
#
# COMPACT_ATOMS: atom_id res chain seq x y z
N MET A 1 74.27 29.54 57.75
CA MET A 1 74.66 30.89 58.18
C MET A 1 75.36 31.58 57.00
N ALA A 2 75.19 32.90 56.88
CA ALA A 2 75.72 33.82 55.83
C ALA A 2 74.88 33.97 54.54
N THR A 3 73.78 34.70 54.71
CA THR A 3 73.37 35.97 54.07
C THR A 3 74.04 36.50 52.78
N GLU A 4 73.14 37.07 51.93
CA GLU A 4 73.27 38.34 51.14
C GLU A 4 74.14 38.34 49.85
N ILE A 5 73.77 38.94 48.70
CA ILE A 5 73.43 40.35 48.41
C ILE A 5 72.71 40.51 47.04
N GLN A 6 71.85 41.55 46.95
CA GLN A 6 71.28 42.33 45.81
C GLN A 6 71.55 41.87 44.36
N LEU A 7 70.56 41.68 43.48
CA LEU A 7 69.54 42.60 42.90
C LEU A 7 70.06 43.82 42.11
N GLU A 8 69.45 43.97 40.93
CA GLU A 8 69.36 45.17 40.08
C GLU A 8 70.47 45.45 39.06
N GLN A 9 70.27 44.95 37.83
CA GLN A 9 70.70 45.64 36.62
C GLN A 9 69.57 45.66 35.58
N ARG A 10 69.06 46.85 35.28
CA ARG A 10 68.47 47.21 33.97
C ARG A 10 69.22 48.44 33.46
N PRO A 11 69.54 48.51 32.16
CA PRO A 11 68.67 49.33 31.31
C PRO A 11 68.47 48.85 29.85
N ARG A 12 67.22 49.07 29.40
CA ARG A 12 66.73 49.48 28.07
C ARG A 12 67.17 48.69 26.81
N PRO A 13 66.23 47.99 26.13
CA PRO A 13 66.34 47.76 24.70
C PRO A 13 65.87 48.99 23.91
N GLY A 14 66.75 49.42 23.00
CA GLY A 14 66.53 50.50 22.05
C GLY A 14 65.41 50.21 21.06
N ARG A 15 64.77 51.31 20.66
CA ARG A 15 63.70 51.45 19.67
C ARG A 15 64.23 51.13 18.27
N ALA A 16 63.70 50.08 17.64
CA ALA A 16 63.91 49.82 16.22
C ALA A 16 62.86 50.55 15.36
N PRO A 17 63.23 51.05 14.16
CA PRO A 17 62.38 51.90 13.34
C PRO A 17 61.29 51.15 12.55
N SER A 18 60.22 51.90 12.31
CA SER A 18 59.03 51.59 11.53
C SER A 18 59.34 51.21 10.08
N LEU A 19 58.90 50.02 9.67
CA LEU A 19 58.69 49.67 8.27
C LEU A 19 57.20 49.74 7.97
N ILE A 20 56.81 50.82 7.29
CA ILE A 20 55.49 51.04 6.71
C ILE A 20 55.45 50.21 5.43
N ALA A 21 54.64 49.16 5.40
CA ALA A 21 54.31 48.43 4.18
C ALA A 21 52.92 48.86 3.66
N PRO A 22 52.73 48.95 2.34
CA PRO A 22 51.56 49.59 1.74
C PRO A 22 50.30 48.71 1.77
N MET A 23 49.17 49.41 1.87
CA MET A 23 47.79 48.92 1.86
C MET A 23 47.51 47.99 0.67
N SER A 24 47.26 46.70 0.94
CA SER A 24 46.56 45.84 -0.01
C SER A 24 45.05 46.12 0.12
N ARG A 25 44.48 46.74 -0.91
CA ARG A 25 43.04 46.94 -1.04
C ARG A 25 42.38 45.58 -1.33
N LEU A 26 42.15 44.79 -0.29
CA LEU A 26 41.38 43.56 -0.40
C LEU A 26 39.91 43.93 -0.61
N ARG A 27 39.50 43.99 -1.87
CA ARG A 27 38.10 44.09 -2.28
C ARG A 27 37.35 42.87 -1.76
N TRP A 28 36.67 43.01 -0.62
CA TRP A 28 35.63 42.10 -0.19
C TRP A 28 34.45 42.22 -1.17
N PHE A 29 34.48 41.46 -2.26
CA PHE A 29 33.24 41.13 -2.95
C PHE A 29 32.54 40.08 -2.10
N MET A 30 31.64 40.54 -1.23
CA MET A 30 30.67 39.68 -0.56
C MET A 30 29.74 39.15 -1.66
N LEU A 31 30.08 37.97 -2.19
CA LEU A 31 29.24 37.25 -3.13
C LEU A 31 28.05 36.74 -2.31
N ILE A 32 26.97 37.52 -2.28
CA ILE A 32 25.69 37.05 -1.77
C ILE A 32 25.28 35.93 -2.71
N ALA A 33 25.56 34.69 -2.33
CA ALA A 33 24.92 33.54 -2.93
C ALA A 33 23.44 33.68 -2.66
N VAL A 34 22.69 34.20 -3.65
CA VAL A 34 21.24 34.08 -3.68
C VAL A 34 20.98 32.58 -3.83
N VAL A 35 20.88 31.90 -2.69
CA VAL A 35 20.32 30.56 -2.63
C VAL A 35 18.86 30.72 -2.98
N ALA A 36 18.53 30.59 -4.27
CA ALA A 36 17.15 30.53 -4.71
C ALA A 36 16.49 29.33 -3.99
N PRO A 37 15.50 29.55 -3.11
CA PRO A 37 14.77 28.45 -2.51
C PRO A 37 13.79 27.93 -3.57
N GLY A 38 14.28 27.14 -4.52
CA GLY A 38 13.55 27.00 -5.77
C GLY A 38 13.85 25.76 -6.58
N THR A 39 14.09 24.59 -5.97
CA THR A 39 13.99 23.30 -6.70
C THR A 39 13.60 22.10 -5.84
N THR A 40 13.68 22.13 -4.50
CA THR A 40 13.31 20.96 -3.68
C THR A 40 11.80 20.73 -3.52
N GLN A 41 10.97 21.74 -3.82
CA GLN A 41 9.50 21.62 -3.68
C GLN A 41 8.80 20.96 -4.86
N LEU A 42 9.50 20.64 -5.96
CA LEU A 42 8.91 20.04 -7.15
C LEU A 42 9.20 18.53 -7.25
N ARG A 43 9.00 17.78 -6.16
CA ARG A 43 9.04 16.30 -6.19
C ARG A 43 7.95 15.59 -5.40
N ALA A 44 7.04 16.32 -4.74
CA ALA A 44 5.79 15.76 -4.28
C ALA A 44 4.75 15.88 -5.40
N GLN A 45 5.01 15.27 -6.55
CA GLN A 45 3.88 14.80 -7.37
C GLN A 45 3.19 13.77 -6.49
N LEU A 46 2.09 14.20 -5.84
CA LEU A 46 1.23 13.38 -5.00
C LEU A 46 0.85 12.15 -5.83
N VAL A 47 1.51 11.03 -5.58
CA VAL A 47 1.05 9.74 -6.09
C VAL A 47 -0.27 9.52 -5.40
N GLN A 48 -1.36 9.75 -6.12
CA GLN A 48 -2.69 9.50 -5.60
C GLN A 48 -2.75 8.04 -5.16
N PRO A 49 -3.20 7.75 -3.93
CA PRO A 49 -3.24 6.38 -3.46
C PRO A 49 -4.18 5.57 -4.35
N ASN A 50 -3.79 4.33 -4.66
CA ASN A 50 -4.70 3.38 -5.30
C ASN A 50 -5.78 2.93 -4.30
N VAL A 51 -5.42 2.85 -3.02
CA VAL A 51 -6.29 2.39 -1.94
C VAL A 51 -6.21 3.34 -0.76
N ILE A 52 -7.35 3.67 -0.17
CA ILE A 52 -7.44 4.37 1.11
C ILE A 52 -8.13 3.46 2.12
N VAL A 53 -7.47 3.17 3.23
CA VAL A 53 -8.03 2.47 4.39
C VAL A 53 -8.35 3.50 5.46
N SER A 54 -9.62 3.63 5.81
CA SER A 54 -10.06 4.40 6.97
C SER A 54 -10.18 3.48 8.18
N VAL A 55 -9.38 3.76 9.21
CA VAL A 55 -9.47 3.09 10.50
C VAL A 55 -10.77 3.49 11.20
N LEU A 56 -11.18 4.76 11.11
CA LEU A 56 -12.41 5.22 11.77
C LEU A 56 -13.67 4.58 11.18
N ASP A 57 -13.77 4.51 9.86
CA ASP A 57 -14.93 3.95 9.18
C ASP A 57 -14.90 2.41 9.11
N GLN A 58 -13.75 1.79 9.40
CA GLN A 58 -13.49 0.38 9.14
C GLN A 58 -13.83 0.01 7.69
N LYS A 59 -13.35 0.84 6.75
CA LYS A 59 -13.58 0.67 5.31
C LYS A 59 -12.30 0.85 4.51
N LEU A 60 -12.25 0.14 3.39
CA LEU A 60 -11.23 0.25 2.37
C LEU A 60 -11.88 0.76 1.09
N MET A 61 -11.34 1.82 0.51
CA MET A 61 -11.76 2.35 -0.77
C MET A 61 -10.68 2.11 -1.81
N LEU A 62 -11.01 1.39 -2.88
CA LEU A 62 -10.19 1.23 -4.08
C LEU A 62 -10.58 2.34 -5.07
N LEU A 63 -9.61 3.13 -5.49
CA LEU A 63 -9.76 4.22 -6.44
C LEU A 63 -9.41 3.74 -7.86
N ASP A 64 -10.29 4.01 -8.81
CA ASP A 64 -10.04 3.79 -10.24
C ASP A 64 -9.70 5.13 -10.93
N ASN A 65 -8.89 5.05 -11.98
CA ASN A 65 -8.43 6.18 -12.79
C ASN A 65 -9.58 6.93 -13.50
N GLY A 66 -10.77 6.32 -13.59
CA GLY A 66 -11.99 6.92 -14.13
C GLY A 66 -12.89 7.64 -13.12
N GLY A 67 -12.45 7.81 -11.85
CA GLY A 67 -13.24 8.44 -10.80
C GLY A 67 -14.30 7.53 -10.17
N ASN A 68 -14.31 6.24 -10.50
CA ASN A 68 -15.08 5.24 -9.78
C ASN A 68 -14.32 4.81 -8.52
N ALA A 69 -15.06 4.45 -7.48
CA ALA A 69 -14.50 3.90 -6.26
C ALA A 69 -15.32 2.71 -5.79
N ALA A 70 -14.65 1.60 -5.49
CA ALA A 70 -15.24 0.47 -4.80
C ALA A 70 -14.94 0.59 -3.30
N VAL A 71 -15.94 0.42 -2.45
CA VAL A 71 -15.79 0.50 -1.00
C VAL A 71 -16.12 -0.85 -0.38
N TYR A 72 -15.20 -1.35 0.44
CA TYR A 72 -15.30 -2.64 1.12
C TYR A 72 -15.29 -2.43 2.64
N PRO A 73 -16.12 -3.15 3.40
CA PRO A 73 -15.98 -3.19 4.84
C PRO A 73 -14.73 -3.99 5.21
N ILE A 74 -13.98 -3.51 6.21
CA ILE A 74 -12.73 -4.15 6.66
C ILE A 74 -12.70 -4.26 8.19
N SER A 75 -11.67 -4.93 8.72
CA SER A 75 -11.33 -4.87 10.13
C SER A 75 -9.85 -4.60 10.33
N THR A 76 -9.51 -3.49 10.97
CA THR A 76 -8.15 -3.18 11.41
C THR A 76 -7.88 -3.77 12.80
N SER A 77 -6.73 -3.41 13.38
CA SER A 77 -6.33 -3.93 14.68
C SER A 77 -7.24 -3.49 15.82
N LYS A 78 -7.59 -4.45 16.68
CA LYS A 78 -8.24 -4.17 17.97
C LYS A 78 -7.30 -3.50 19.00
N PHE A 79 -5.99 -3.47 18.72
CA PHE A 79 -4.97 -2.84 19.57
C PHE A 79 -4.68 -1.39 19.16
N GLY A 80 -5.48 -0.82 18.25
CA GLY A 80 -5.35 0.56 17.80
C GLY A 80 -4.34 0.75 16.68
N ILE A 81 -3.72 1.93 16.66
CA ILE A 81 -2.85 2.40 15.58
C ILE A 81 -1.38 2.49 16.02
N GLY A 82 -0.45 2.22 15.10
CA GLY A 82 0.99 2.35 15.35
C GLY A 82 1.84 1.27 14.70
N ASP A 83 3.16 1.50 14.69
CA ASP A 83 4.12 0.61 14.03
C ASP A 83 5.21 -0.01 14.91
N ARG A 84 5.16 0.21 16.23
CA ARG A 84 6.14 -0.38 17.15
C ARG A 84 6.11 -1.91 17.09
N TRP A 85 7.28 -2.53 17.21
CA TRP A 85 7.41 -3.97 17.43
C TRP A 85 6.52 -4.49 18.58
N GLY A 86 5.84 -5.61 18.34
CA GLY A 86 4.94 -6.23 19.30
C GLY A 86 3.66 -5.43 19.63
N SER A 87 3.43 -4.25 19.02
CA SER A 87 2.22 -3.46 19.29
C SER A 87 0.93 -4.13 18.81
N MET A 88 1.04 -5.03 17.82
CA MET A 88 -0.11 -5.59 17.08
C MET A 88 -1.03 -4.51 16.50
N ALA A 89 -0.61 -3.24 16.47
CA ALA A 89 -1.41 -2.13 15.99
C ALA A 89 -1.31 -2.00 14.47
N THR A 90 -2.31 -1.38 13.84
CA THR A 90 -2.30 -1.11 12.40
C THR A 90 -1.49 0.17 12.13
N PRO A 91 -0.45 0.13 11.27
CA PRO A 91 0.34 1.32 10.97
C PRO A 91 -0.48 2.34 10.16
N LEU A 92 -0.25 3.63 10.41
CA LEU A 92 -0.78 4.72 9.60
C LEU A 92 0.22 5.14 8.51
N GLY A 93 -0.23 6.01 7.61
CA GLY A 93 0.60 6.65 6.60
C GLY A 93 0.58 5.95 5.25
N THR A 94 1.58 6.26 4.44
CA THR A 94 1.75 5.72 3.09
C THR A 94 2.47 4.39 3.12
N LEU A 95 1.85 3.37 2.52
CA LEU A 95 2.42 2.05 2.29
C LEU A 95 2.35 1.68 0.82
N GLN A 96 3.07 0.62 0.46
CA GLN A 96 3.10 0.05 -0.88
C GLN A 96 2.80 -1.45 -0.84
N VAL A 97 2.07 -1.93 -1.84
CA VAL A 97 1.95 -3.38 -2.11
C VAL A 97 3.30 -3.94 -2.56
N ALA A 98 3.99 -4.61 -1.65
CA ALA A 98 5.31 -5.18 -1.89
C ALA A 98 5.24 -6.59 -2.49
N GLN A 99 4.26 -7.40 -2.06
CA GLN A 99 4.06 -8.75 -2.56
C GLN A 99 2.57 -9.13 -2.59
N LYS A 100 2.24 -10.08 -3.43
CA LYS A 100 0.90 -10.66 -3.57
C LYS A 100 1.03 -12.18 -3.59
N ILE A 101 0.21 -12.84 -2.79
CA ILE A 101 0.26 -14.30 -2.58
C ILE A 101 -1.15 -14.86 -2.61
N GLY A 102 -1.29 -16.02 -3.25
CA GLY A 102 -2.56 -16.70 -3.46
C GLY A 102 -3.06 -16.66 -4.90
N ASP A 103 -2.19 -16.37 -5.87
CA ASP A 103 -2.51 -16.55 -7.29
C ASP A 103 -3.05 -17.97 -7.53
N HIS A 104 -4.19 -18.04 -8.24
CA HIS A 104 -4.92 -19.28 -8.55
C HIS A 104 -5.39 -20.12 -7.34
N ALA A 105 -5.09 -19.72 -6.10
CA ALA A 105 -5.60 -20.42 -4.93
C ALA A 105 -7.13 -20.27 -4.83
N PRO A 106 -7.84 -21.30 -4.35
CA PRO A 106 -9.30 -21.22 -4.18
C PRO A 106 -9.67 -20.19 -3.11
N VAL A 107 -10.90 -19.69 -3.18
CA VAL A 107 -11.50 -18.89 -2.08
C VAL A 107 -11.56 -19.77 -0.83
N GLY A 108 -11.16 -19.23 0.32
CA GLY A 108 -11.07 -19.97 1.58
C GLY A 108 -9.72 -20.68 1.80
N ALA A 109 -8.81 -20.67 0.82
CA ALA A 109 -7.49 -21.29 0.94
C ALA A 109 -6.73 -20.80 2.18
N VAL A 110 -6.27 -21.71 3.03
CA VAL A 110 -5.53 -21.41 4.26
C VAL A 110 -4.04 -21.22 3.97
N PHE A 111 -3.45 -20.15 4.52
CA PHE A 111 -2.02 -19.87 4.39
C PHE A 111 -1.33 -19.96 5.74
N HIS A 112 -0.25 -20.75 5.79
CA HIS A 112 0.69 -20.78 6.90
C HIS A 112 2.09 -20.44 6.38
N ASN A 113 2.79 -19.53 7.06
CA ASN A 113 4.07 -18.99 6.58
C ASN A 113 4.02 -18.55 5.10
N ARG A 114 2.88 -17.94 4.71
CA ARG A 114 2.62 -17.45 3.35
C ARG A 114 2.61 -18.55 2.26
N ARG A 115 2.42 -19.81 2.65
CA ARG A 115 2.26 -20.94 1.73
C ARG A 115 0.87 -21.52 1.89
N PHE A 116 0.23 -21.86 0.77
CA PHE A 116 -1.04 -22.56 0.79
C PHE A 116 -0.85 -23.94 1.44
N THR A 117 -1.68 -24.27 2.42
CA THR A 117 -1.58 -25.53 3.18
C THR A 117 -2.31 -26.70 2.52
N GLY A 118 -3.15 -26.43 1.51
CA GLY A 118 -4.10 -27.40 0.95
C GLY A 118 -5.48 -27.35 1.62
N GLU A 119 -5.60 -26.74 2.80
CA GLU A 119 -6.86 -26.60 3.53
C GLU A 119 -7.71 -25.44 2.99
N ILE A 120 -9.03 -25.63 2.94
CA ILE A 120 -10.00 -24.60 2.52
C ILE A 120 -11.04 -24.44 3.62
N LEU A 121 -11.21 -23.22 4.13
CA LEU A 121 -12.20 -22.89 5.16
C LEU A 121 -13.35 -22.08 4.57
N GLN A 122 -14.55 -22.34 5.10
CA GLN A 122 -15.72 -21.51 4.82
C GLN A 122 -15.74 -20.29 5.74
N PRO A 123 -16.40 -19.19 5.32
CA PRO A 123 -16.66 -18.07 6.21
C PRO A 123 -17.34 -18.54 7.50
N ASN A 124 -16.82 -18.08 8.63
CA ASN A 124 -17.27 -18.31 9.99
C ASN A 124 -17.24 -19.77 10.47
N THR A 125 -16.43 -20.63 9.82
CA THR A 125 -16.11 -21.94 10.38
C THR A 125 -15.53 -21.77 11.79
N PRO A 126 -16.09 -22.44 12.83
CA PRO A 126 -15.55 -22.36 14.18
C PRO A 126 -14.12 -22.90 14.27
N GLY A 127 -13.30 -22.29 15.12
CA GLY A 127 -11.97 -22.79 15.41
C GLY A 127 -10.91 -21.70 15.27
N ARG A 128 -9.86 -22.02 14.52
CA ARG A 128 -8.68 -21.16 14.37
C ARG A 128 -9.00 -19.95 13.47
N ASP A 129 -8.16 -18.92 13.57
CA ASP A 129 -8.22 -17.71 12.74
C ASP A 129 -6.96 -17.60 11.85
N PRO A 130 -6.76 -18.53 10.88
CA PRO A 130 -5.69 -18.40 9.91
C PRO A 130 -5.97 -17.28 8.91
N ILE A 131 -4.91 -16.84 8.25
CA ILE A 131 -5.05 -16.01 7.05
C ILE A 131 -5.56 -16.87 5.91
N ILE A 132 -6.61 -16.41 5.22
CA ILE A 132 -7.23 -17.15 4.13
C ILE A 132 -7.34 -16.35 2.83
N THR A 133 -7.63 -17.06 1.74
CA THR A 133 -8.01 -16.55 0.42
C THR A 133 -6.89 -15.84 -0.33
N ARG A 134 -6.43 -14.68 0.14
CA ARG A 134 -5.36 -13.89 -0.52
C ARG A 134 -4.53 -13.14 0.53
N ILE A 135 -3.28 -12.86 0.21
CA ILE A 135 -2.39 -12.02 1.01
C ILE A 135 -1.83 -10.92 0.10
N ILE A 136 -2.04 -9.66 0.49
CA ILE A 136 -1.41 -8.48 -0.11
C ILE A 136 -0.49 -7.91 0.95
N TRP A 137 0.82 -8.05 0.77
CA TRP A 137 1.82 -7.67 1.76
C TRP A 137 2.26 -6.23 1.58
N LEU A 138 2.12 -5.44 2.64
CA LEU A 138 2.42 -4.03 2.63
C LEU A 138 3.83 -3.74 3.17
N ARG A 139 4.51 -2.78 2.54
CA ARG A 139 5.74 -2.16 3.03
C ARG A 139 5.48 -0.69 3.33
N GLY A 140 5.90 -0.22 4.49
CA GLY A 140 5.85 1.20 4.82
C GLY A 140 6.83 2.03 3.99
N LEU A 141 6.40 3.22 3.59
CA LEU A 141 7.21 4.20 2.86
C LEU A 141 7.65 5.39 3.72
N GLU A 142 7.28 5.40 5.01
CA GLU A 142 7.53 6.47 5.95
C GLU A 142 8.25 5.94 7.19
N ALA A 143 8.98 6.81 7.89
CA ALA A 143 9.66 6.43 9.13
C ALA A 143 8.67 5.90 10.20
N ALA A 144 7.46 6.45 10.23
CA ALA A 144 6.41 6.07 11.17
C ALA A 144 5.79 4.68 10.89
N ASN A 145 6.06 4.08 9.72
CA ASN A 145 5.57 2.76 9.33
C ASN A 145 6.67 1.82 8.79
N ALA A 146 7.93 2.11 9.14
CA ALA A 146 9.11 1.40 8.64
C ALA A 146 9.17 -0.10 8.98
N HIS A 147 8.47 -0.55 10.02
CA HIS A 147 8.41 -1.94 10.45
C HIS A 147 7.24 -2.72 9.83
N ALA A 148 6.31 -2.08 9.12
CA ALA A 148 5.10 -2.72 8.58
C ALA A 148 5.39 -4.00 7.79
N TYR A 149 6.43 -4.00 6.94
CA TYR A 149 6.81 -5.18 6.17
C TYR A 149 7.27 -6.33 7.07
N ASN A 150 8.20 -6.06 7.98
CA ASN A 150 8.80 -7.09 8.84
C ASN A 150 7.83 -7.60 9.92
N ARG A 151 6.84 -6.78 10.29
CA ARG A 151 5.72 -7.16 11.16
C ARG A 151 4.65 -8.00 10.46
N GLY A 152 4.73 -8.16 9.14
CA GLY A 152 3.75 -8.93 8.37
C GLY A 152 2.40 -8.23 8.27
N ILE A 153 2.39 -6.91 8.02
CA ILE A 153 1.14 -6.17 7.81
C ILE A 153 0.58 -6.50 6.42
N TYR A 154 -0.60 -7.12 6.41
CA TYR A 154 -1.27 -7.58 5.20
C TYR A 154 -2.65 -6.97 5.03
N ILE A 155 -3.12 -6.90 3.78
CA ILE A 155 -4.55 -6.94 3.46
C ILE A 155 -4.87 -8.39 3.09
N HIS A 156 -5.81 -9.04 3.80
CA HIS A 156 -6.05 -10.47 3.64
C HIS A 156 -7.48 -10.90 3.94
N GLY A 157 -7.85 -12.11 3.51
CA GLY A 157 -9.12 -12.74 3.88
C GLY A 157 -9.08 -13.34 5.29
N THR A 158 -10.22 -13.36 5.99
CA THR A 158 -10.36 -13.97 7.32
C THR A 158 -11.54 -14.95 7.33
N PRO A 159 -11.46 -16.09 8.05
CA PRO A 159 -12.63 -16.91 8.30
C PRO A 159 -13.58 -16.21 9.29
N GLU A 160 -13.14 -15.23 10.08
CA GLU A 160 -14.00 -14.51 11.03
C GLU A 160 -14.81 -13.38 10.38
N GLU A 161 -15.49 -13.64 9.26
CA GLU A 161 -16.21 -12.60 8.50
C GLU A 161 -17.30 -11.89 9.32
N LYS A 162 -17.84 -12.52 10.37
CA LYS A 162 -18.76 -11.91 11.36
C LYS A 162 -18.15 -10.76 12.17
N THR A 163 -16.83 -10.59 12.12
CA THR A 163 -16.11 -9.50 12.80
C THR A 163 -15.83 -8.31 11.89
N ILE A 164 -16.02 -8.48 10.57
CA ILE A 164 -15.79 -7.42 9.57
C ILE A 164 -16.68 -6.20 9.85
N GLY A 165 -16.10 -5.00 9.82
CA GLY A 165 -16.76 -3.73 10.13
C GLY A 165 -16.45 -3.18 11.52
N ARG A 166 -15.61 -3.86 12.32
CA ARG A 166 -15.09 -3.38 13.61
C ARG A 166 -13.62 -3.77 13.79
N PRO A 167 -12.85 -3.05 14.62
CA PRO A 167 -11.49 -3.47 14.96
C PRO A 167 -11.46 -4.89 15.55
N ALA A 168 -10.70 -5.79 14.94
CA ALA A 168 -10.67 -7.20 15.31
C ALA A 168 -9.33 -7.90 15.06
N SER A 169 -8.45 -7.32 14.23
CA SER A 169 -7.19 -7.96 13.82
C SER A 169 -6.06 -7.75 14.84
N TYR A 170 -4.89 -8.32 14.52
CA TYR A 170 -3.63 -8.17 15.26
C TYR A 170 -2.61 -7.29 14.50
N GLY A 171 -3.11 -6.37 13.67
CA GLY A 171 -2.30 -5.38 12.94
C GLY A 171 -2.69 -5.27 11.48
N CYS A 172 -3.12 -6.37 10.88
CA CYS A 172 -3.51 -6.46 9.48
C CYS A 172 -4.86 -5.78 9.17
N VAL A 173 -5.17 -5.66 7.89
CA VAL A 173 -6.49 -5.25 7.38
C VAL A 173 -7.22 -6.50 6.89
N ARG A 174 -8.21 -6.95 7.66
CA ARG A 174 -9.03 -8.12 7.30
C ARG A 174 -10.15 -7.72 6.36
N MET A 175 -10.47 -8.60 5.43
CA MET A 175 -11.56 -8.47 4.47
C MET A 175 -12.33 -9.79 4.39
N LYS A 176 -13.57 -9.73 3.88
CA LYS A 176 -14.28 -10.94 3.44
C LYS A 176 -13.54 -11.60 2.28
N SER A 177 -13.73 -12.91 2.13
CA SER A 177 -13.03 -13.69 1.11
C SER A 177 -13.42 -13.29 -0.32
N SER A 178 -14.68 -12.94 -0.55
CA SER A 178 -15.13 -12.36 -1.84
C SER A 178 -14.42 -11.04 -2.13
N ASP A 179 -14.36 -10.18 -1.12
CA ASP A 179 -13.93 -8.79 -1.26
C ASP A 179 -12.41 -8.71 -1.47
N VAL A 180 -11.64 -9.48 -0.71
CA VAL A 180 -10.18 -9.56 -0.92
C VAL A 180 -9.83 -10.19 -2.26
N SER A 181 -10.63 -11.14 -2.76
CA SER A 181 -10.41 -11.73 -4.09
C SER A 181 -10.60 -10.69 -5.19
N ALA A 182 -11.67 -9.87 -5.08
CA ALA A 182 -11.94 -8.79 -6.00
C ALA A 182 -10.89 -7.68 -5.94
N LEU A 183 -10.46 -7.27 -4.74
CA LEU A 183 -9.40 -6.29 -4.55
C LEU A 183 -8.08 -6.81 -5.13
N TYR A 184 -7.72 -8.06 -4.82
CA TYR A 184 -6.48 -8.67 -5.27
C TYR A 184 -6.38 -8.74 -6.80
N ALA A 185 -7.47 -8.99 -7.51
CA ALA A 185 -7.48 -9.00 -8.98
C ALA A 185 -7.20 -7.62 -9.59
N GLN A 186 -7.61 -6.55 -8.91
CA GLN A 186 -7.52 -5.18 -9.42
C GLN A 186 -6.25 -4.45 -8.96
N LEU A 187 -5.70 -4.80 -7.79
CA LEU A 187 -4.60 -4.06 -7.17
C LEU A 187 -3.23 -4.57 -7.68
N PRO A 188 -2.45 -3.77 -8.42
CA PRO A 188 -1.14 -4.20 -8.91
C PRO A 188 -0.08 -4.23 -7.81
N LEU A 189 1.03 -4.94 -8.06
CA LEU A 189 2.26 -4.75 -7.29
C LEU A 189 2.74 -3.29 -7.41
N GLY A 190 3.29 -2.73 -6.33
CA GLY A 190 3.72 -1.35 -6.30
C GLY A 190 2.60 -0.33 -6.06
N ALA A 191 1.34 -0.75 -6.02
CA ALA A 191 0.20 0.12 -5.70
C ALA A 191 0.37 0.80 -4.34
N ILE A 192 0.00 2.07 -4.27
CA ILE A 192 0.06 2.88 -3.05
C ILE A 192 -1.21 2.67 -2.22
N VAL A 193 -1.01 2.38 -0.94
CA VAL A 193 -2.05 2.19 0.07
C VAL A 193 -1.86 3.25 1.15
N GLN A 194 -2.83 4.14 1.30
CA GLN A 194 -2.86 5.08 2.41
C GLN A 194 -3.70 4.48 3.55
N ILE A 195 -3.16 4.42 4.76
CA ILE A 195 -3.94 4.09 5.96
C ILE A 195 -4.08 5.36 6.80
N THR A 196 -5.32 5.78 7.05
CA THR A 196 -5.64 7.04 7.75
C THR A 196 -6.50 6.80 8.99
N PRO A 197 -6.31 7.58 10.07
CA PRO A 197 -7.25 7.58 11.21
C PRO A 197 -8.56 8.29 10.88
N ASP A 198 -8.67 8.99 9.75
CA ASP A 198 -9.82 9.81 9.39
C ASP A 198 -10.88 9.05 8.59
N HIS A 199 -12.02 9.71 8.32
CA HIS A 199 -13.05 9.20 7.42
C HIS A 199 -12.53 9.05 5.98
N LEU A 200 -13.15 8.13 5.23
CA LEU A 200 -12.95 8.06 3.78
C LEU A 200 -13.34 9.39 3.12
N PRO A 201 -12.58 9.85 2.11
CA PRO A 201 -12.93 11.05 1.38
C PRO A 201 -14.24 10.86 0.62
N LYS A 202 -15.01 11.93 0.48
CA LYS A 202 -16.25 11.93 -0.31
C LYS A 202 -15.90 11.84 -1.78
N VAL A 203 -16.28 10.75 -2.44
CA VAL A 203 -16.15 10.63 -3.89
C VAL A 203 -17.23 11.48 -4.55
N ASN A 204 -16.84 12.60 -5.14
CA ASN A 204 -17.77 13.47 -5.86
C ASN A 204 -18.16 12.80 -7.20
N ARG A 205 -19.44 12.44 -7.35
CA ARG A 205 -19.98 11.92 -8.62
C ARG A 205 -19.80 12.88 -9.81
N SER A 206 -19.43 14.14 -9.57
CA SER A 206 -19.25 15.18 -10.59
C SER A 206 -18.13 14.90 -11.60
N ALA A 207 -17.19 13.98 -11.31
CA ALA A 207 -16.22 13.51 -12.30
C ALA A 207 -16.88 12.74 -13.48
N LYS A 208 -18.11 12.22 -13.31
CA LYS A 208 -18.86 11.61 -14.41
C LYS A 208 -19.23 12.60 -15.50
N THR A 209 -19.50 13.87 -15.19
CA THR A 209 -20.02 14.84 -16.18
C THR A 209 -18.90 15.49 -17.00
N ALA A 210 -17.69 15.64 -16.44
CA ALA A 210 -16.57 16.26 -17.14
C ALA A 210 -16.07 15.42 -18.33
N VAL A 211 -16.12 14.09 -18.24
CA VAL A 211 -15.67 13.19 -19.32
C VAL A 211 -16.66 13.14 -20.48
N VAL A 212 -17.98 13.22 -20.22
CA VAL A 212 -18.98 13.26 -21.30
C VAL A 212 -18.94 14.59 -22.07
N SER A 213 -18.63 15.70 -21.39
CA SER A 213 -18.47 17.01 -22.04
C SER A 213 -17.19 17.10 -22.88
N ALA A 214 -16.10 16.48 -22.41
CA ALA A 214 -14.83 16.44 -23.14
C ALA A 214 -14.89 15.56 -24.41
N LEU A 215 -15.62 14.44 -24.38
CA LEU A 215 -15.83 13.62 -25.59
C LEU A 215 -16.84 14.24 -26.58
N ALA A 216 -17.77 15.08 -26.11
CA ALA A 216 -18.74 15.77 -26.97
C ALA A 216 -18.15 16.99 -27.71
N SER A 217 -16.91 17.38 -27.41
CA SER A 217 -16.23 18.55 -27.99
C SER A 217 -15.12 18.19 -28.97
N ALA A 218 -14.93 16.90 -29.28
CA ALA A 218 -13.95 16.48 -30.28
C ALA A 218 -14.50 16.78 -31.70
N PRO A 219 -13.78 17.52 -32.55
CA PRO A 219 -14.19 17.73 -33.93
C PRO A 219 -14.15 16.39 -34.68
N ALA A 220 -15.20 16.14 -35.47
CA ALA A 220 -15.33 14.95 -36.29
C ALA A 220 -14.12 14.79 -37.23
N PRO A 221 -13.59 13.58 -37.43
CA PRO A 221 -12.58 13.34 -38.44
C PRO A 221 -13.20 13.54 -39.82
N THR A 222 -12.66 14.50 -40.58
CA THR A 222 -12.88 14.63 -42.02
C THR A 222 -12.32 13.40 -42.72
N HIS A 223 -13.20 12.45 -43.06
CA HIS A 223 -12.88 11.35 -43.95
C HIS A 223 -12.73 11.87 -45.38
N ALA A 224 -11.49 11.87 -45.87
CA ALA A 224 -11.24 11.86 -47.31
C ALA A 224 -11.66 10.50 -47.86
N ALA A 225 -12.46 10.55 -48.93
CA ALA A 225 -12.99 9.41 -49.64
C ALA A 225 -11.88 8.57 -50.29
N GLY A 226 -11.99 7.26 -50.11
CA GLY A 226 -11.25 6.23 -50.84
C GLY A 226 -12.06 4.95 -50.73
N ALA A 227 -12.89 4.70 -51.74
CA ALA A 227 -13.62 3.46 -51.91
C ALA A 227 -12.64 2.32 -52.18
N GLU A 228 -12.79 1.18 -51.50
CA GLU A 228 -12.91 -0.13 -52.15
C GLU A 228 -13.14 -1.28 -51.15
N ASP A 229 -14.00 -2.18 -51.63
CA ASP A 229 -14.20 -3.61 -51.36
C ASP A 229 -14.92 -4.13 -50.10
N VAL A 230 -15.91 -4.97 -50.42
CA VAL A 230 -16.96 -5.54 -49.57
C VAL A 230 -16.71 -7.04 -49.47
N GLY A 231 -16.61 -7.55 -48.24
CA GLY A 231 -17.06 -8.91 -47.97
C GLY A 231 -16.25 -9.69 -46.94
N ARG A 232 -17.01 -10.40 -46.09
CA ARG A 232 -16.64 -11.65 -45.38
C ARG A 232 -16.11 -11.51 -43.94
N ALA A 233 -17.03 -11.31 -42.99
CA ALA A 233 -16.83 -11.75 -41.59
C ALA A 233 -18.17 -11.96 -40.85
N GLY A 234 -19.02 -12.85 -41.37
CA GLY A 234 -20.29 -13.23 -40.74
C GLY A 234 -20.38 -14.73 -40.54
N LYS A 235 -19.44 -15.36 -39.82
CA LYS A 235 -19.52 -16.80 -39.51
C LYS A 235 -18.67 -17.29 -38.33
N GLU A 236 -18.51 -16.52 -37.25
CA GLU A 236 -17.76 -17.00 -36.06
C GLU A 236 -18.48 -16.68 -34.73
N VAL A 237 -19.82 -16.62 -34.72
CA VAL A 237 -20.61 -16.33 -33.49
C VAL A 237 -21.64 -17.45 -33.18
N ARG A 238 -21.53 -18.61 -33.82
CA ARG A 238 -22.43 -19.76 -33.60
C ARG A 238 -21.74 -21.03 -33.08
N ARG A 239 -20.65 -20.89 -32.32
CA ARG A 239 -19.94 -22.04 -31.73
C ARG A 239 -19.76 -22.01 -30.21
N CYS A 240 -20.09 -20.91 -29.52
CA CYS A 240 -19.97 -20.85 -28.05
C CYS A 240 -21.22 -21.32 -27.28
N HIS A 241 -22.34 -21.62 -27.94
CA HIS A 241 -23.60 -21.96 -27.25
C HIS A 241 -23.85 -23.46 -27.05
N LEU A 242 -22.90 -24.34 -27.38
CA LEU A 242 -23.09 -25.81 -27.32
C LEU A 242 -22.13 -26.55 -26.38
N VAL A 243 -21.47 -25.85 -25.44
CA VAL A 243 -20.61 -26.46 -24.41
C VAL A 243 -21.17 -26.26 -22.99
N ALA A 244 -22.21 -25.44 -22.82
CA ALA A 244 -22.76 -25.11 -21.50
C ALA A 244 -23.83 -26.09 -20.97
N GLU A 245 -24.32 -27.05 -21.77
CA GLU A 245 -25.38 -27.98 -21.32
C GLU A 245 -24.90 -29.38 -20.90
N ARG A 246 -23.62 -29.73 -21.09
CA ARG A 246 -23.11 -31.07 -20.73
C ARG A 246 -22.60 -31.22 -19.29
N SER A 247 -22.53 -30.15 -18.50
CA SER A 247 -22.04 -30.21 -17.11
C SER A 247 -23.13 -30.36 -16.05
N ARG A 248 -24.41 -30.39 -16.43
CA ARG A 248 -25.55 -30.54 -15.50
C ARG A 248 -26.06 -31.97 -15.31
N LEU A 249 -25.41 -32.98 -15.90
CA LEU A 249 -25.86 -34.38 -15.83
C LEU A 249 -24.92 -35.34 -15.08
N ILE A 250 -23.84 -34.87 -14.44
CA ILE A 250 -22.91 -35.73 -13.67
C ILE A 250 -23.02 -35.54 -12.15
N ALA A 251 -23.82 -34.58 -11.66
CA ALA A 251 -23.93 -34.25 -10.23
C ALA A 251 -25.09 -34.96 -9.48
N ARG A 252 -25.61 -36.09 -9.97
CA ARG A 252 -26.75 -36.80 -9.35
C ARG A 252 -26.54 -38.27 -8.98
N SER A 253 -25.30 -38.78 -8.93
CA SER A 253 -25.05 -40.21 -8.64
C SER A 253 -24.08 -40.53 -7.49
N ARG A 254 -23.81 -39.61 -6.55
CA ARG A 254 -23.04 -39.95 -5.33
C ARG A 254 -23.66 -39.35 -4.07
N LEU A 255 -24.77 -39.96 -3.68
CA LEU A 255 -25.12 -40.11 -2.28
C LEU A 255 -24.81 -41.55 -1.88
N THR A 256 -24.61 -41.76 -0.57
CA THR A 256 -24.48 -43.03 0.18
C THR A 256 -23.05 -43.54 0.48
N ASN A 257 -22.88 -43.82 1.78
CA ASN A 257 -21.75 -44.44 2.52
C ASN A 257 -20.67 -43.45 2.98
N GLY A 258 -20.33 -43.33 4.26
CA GLY A 258 -20.69 -44.07 5.47
C GLY A 258 -19.80 -43.55 6.61
N SER A 259 -20.32 -43.60 7.83
CA SER A 259 -19.72 -43.14 9.09
C SER A 259 -18.40 -43.82 9.47
N ALA A 260 -17.45 -43.07 10.02
CA ALA A 260 -16.60 -43.54 11.13
C ALA A 260 -15.93 -42.36 11.87
N SER A 261 -16.19 -42.31 13.17
CA SER A 261 -15.57 -41.45 14.17
C SER A 261 -14.21 -42.00 14.57
N MET A 262 -13.16 -41.18 14.63
CA MET A 262 -11.98 -41.44 15.45
C MET A 262 -11.32 -40.13 15.87
N THR A 263 -11.50 -39.81 17.15
CA THR A 263 -10.84 -38.76 17.91
C THR A 263 -9.48 -39.23 18.40
N LEU A 264 -8.41 -38.43 18.21
CA LEU A 264 -7.16 -38.50 18.98
C LEU A 264 -6.57 -37.08 19.19
N PRO A 265 -5.76 -36.87 20.25
CA PRO A 265 -5.68 -35.64 21.06
C PRO A 265 -4.62 -34.60 20.61
N PRO A 266 -4.55 -33.40 21.25
CA PRO A 266 -3.80 -32.25 20.73
C PRO A 266 -2.31 -32.25 21.11
N ALA A 267 -1.47 -31.78 20.19
CA ALA A 267 -0.07 -31.45 20.45
C ALA A 267 0.12 -29.93 20.58
N ILE A 268 0.34 -29.55 21.84
CA ILE A 268 1.16 -28.50 22.46
C ILE A 268 2.10 -27.68 21.53
N PHE A 269 1.99 -26.34 21.67
CA PHE A 269 2.83 -25.18 21.25
C PHE A 269 3.24 -25.00 19.78
#